data_AF-A0A1A8R1I9-F1
#
_entry.id   AF-A0A1A8R1I9-F1
#
_cell.length_a   1.000
_cell.length_b   1.000
_cell.length_c   1.000
_cell.angle_alpha   90.00
_cell.angle_beta   90.00
_cell.angle_gamma   90.00
#
_symmetry.space_group_name_H-M   'P 1'
#
loop_
_entity.id
_entity.type
_entity.pdbx_description
1 polymer ?
#
loop_
_entity_poly.entity_id
_entity_poly.type
_entity_poly.pdbx_seq_one_letter_code
_entity_poly.pdbx_strand_id
1 'polypeptide(L)'
;LLKLRYGNLGICHTRYSTTGFSELQNCQPFVVDTLHGKIAVAHNGELVNSRALRKKVMRHGVGLSTGSDSELITQLLALTPPMEELNTPDWVARIKNLMTETPTSYSLLVMFKDVIYAVRDPYGNRPLSIGRVVPISKLHSTGAGEEDTEGWVVSSESCSFQSIGAKYYREVLPGEIVQISK
;
A
#
# COMPACT_ATOMS: atom_id res chain seq x y z
N LEU A 1 17.87 16.88 -3.90
CA LEU A 1 16.66 16.10 -4.25
C LEU A 1 16.74 15.74 -5.73
N LEU A 2 16.98 14.46 -6.05
CA LEU A 2 16.87 13.97 -7.42
C LEU A 2 15.41 14.08 -7.84
N LYS A 3 15.08 14.95 -8.81
CA LYS A 3 13.75 14.94 -9.43
C LYS A 3 13.55 13.56 -10.05
N LEU A 4 12.42 12.91 -9.77
CA LEU A 4 11.97 11.72 -10.49
C LEU A 4 11.66 12.15 -11.93
N ARG A 5 12.68 12.21 -12.80
CA ARG A 5 12.56 12.76 -14.16
C ARG A 5 11.71 11.89 -15.10
N TYR A 6 11.47 10.63 -14.73
CA TYR A 6 10.80 9.63 -15.57
C TYR A 6 9.73 8.80 -14.83
N GLY A 7 9.30 9.24 -13.65
CA GLY A 7 8.30 8.53 -12.84
C GLY A 7 7.07 9.40 -12.58
N ASN A 8 5.88 8.87 -12.86
CA ASN A 8 4.59 9.49 -12.55
C ASN A 8 3.82 8.72 -11.46
N LEU A 9 4.45 7.73 -10.83
CA LEU A 9 3.87 6.87 -9.81
C LEU A 9 4.88 6.67 -8.68
N GLY A 10 4.41 6.63 -7.44
CA GLY A 10 5.27 6.39 -6.29
C GLY A 10 4.49 6.23 -4.99
N ILE A 11 5.08 5.51 -4.05
CA ILE A 11 4.61 5.38 -2.67
C ILE A 11 5.71 5.79 -1.71
N CYS A 12 5.34 6.29 -0.54
CA CYS A 12 6.28 6.69 0.50
C CYS A 12 5.73 6.34 1.88
N HIS A 13 6.58 6.40 2.89
CA HIS A 13 6.19 6.11 4.26
C HIS A 13 7.06 6.91 5.23
N THR A 14 6.41 7.48 6.25
CA THR A 14 7.07 8.09 7.41
C THR A 14 6.88 7.16 8.60
N ARG A 15 7.99 6.60 9.12
CA ARG A 15 7.93 5.62 10.20
C ARG A 15 7.86 6.31 11.57
N TYR A 16 6.78 6.07 12.29
CA TYR A 16 6.78 6.17 13.74
C TYR A 16 7.37 4.86 14.30
N SER A 17 8.42 4.93 15.12
CA SER A 17 9.04 3.72 15.65
C SER A 17 8.11 3.09 16.69
N THR A 18 7.43 2.01 16.30
CA THR A 18 6.70 1.12 17.21
C THR A 18 7.67 0.08 17.77
N THR A 19 7.18 -1.12 18.07
CA THR A 19 7.95 -2.30 18.48
C THR A 19 9.07 -2.62 17.48
N GLY A 20 10.29 -2.79 18.00
CA GLY A 20 11.51 -3.01 17.21
C GLY A 20 12.43 -1.79 17.18
N PHE A 21 13.72 -2.02 16.93
CA PHE A 21 14.72 -0.95 16.95
C PHE A 21 14.53 0.04 15.78
N SER A 22 14.90 1.30 16.01
CA SER A 22 14.95 2.34 14.98
C SER A 22 16.18 2.13 14.10
N GLU A 23 16.07 1.17 13.20
CA GLU A 23 17.14 0.79 12.27
C GLU A 23 16.71 1.07 10.84
N LEU A 24 17.68 1.42 10.00
CA LEU A 24 17.46 1.72 8.58
C LEU A 24 16.81 0.54 7.83
N GLN A 25 17.11 -0.69 8.24
CA GLN A 25 16.53 -1.91 7.65
C GLN A 25 15.01 -2.02 7.80
N ASN A 26 14.43 -1.29 8.77
CA ASN A 26 12.99 -1.25 9.00
C ASN A 26 12.30 -0.09 8.25
N CYS A 27 13.05 0.71 7.49
CA CYS A 27 12.49 1.79 6.69
C CYS A 27 11.64 1.24 5.55
N GLN A 28 10.50 1.87 5.36
CA GLN A 28 9.55 1.55 4.30
C GLN A 28 9.62 2.64 3.21
N PRO A 29 9.17 2.37 1.97
CA PRO A 29 8.53 1.12 1.50
C PRO A 29 9.46 -0.09 1.47
N PHE A 30 8.96 -1.27 1.83
CA PHE A 30 9.69 -2.52 1.62
C PHE A 30 9.60 -2.92 0.15
N VAL A 31 10.75 -3.17 -0.48
CA VAL A 31 10.84 -3.57 -1.89
C VAL A 31 11.41 -4.98 -1.96
N VAL A 32 10.70 -5.89 -2.61
CA VAL A 32 11.18 -7.26 -2.85
C VAL A 32 11.07 -7.61 -4.33
N ASP A 33 11.97 -8.46 -4.79
CA ASP A 33 11.83 -9.09 -6.10
C ASP A 33 10.93 -10.32 -5.99
N THR A 34 10.02 -10.48 -6.93
CA THR A 34 9.10 -11.61 -7.01
C THR A 34 9.24 -12.28 -8.36
N LEU A 35 8.63 -13.46 -8.53
CA LEU A 35 8.54 -14.13 -9.83
C LEU A 35 7.99 -13.22 -10.94
N HIS A 36 7.15 -12.24 -10.58
CA HIS A 36 6.45 -11.35 -11.50
C HIS A 36 7.11 -9.97 -11.66
N GLY A 37 8.23 -9.75 -10.97
CA GLY A 37 8.94 -8.48 -10.88
C GLY A 37 8.86 -7.84 -9.49
N LYS A 38 9.38 -6.62 -9.37
CA LYS A 38 9.47 -5.93 -8.08
C LYS A 38 8.12 -5.44 -7.59
N ILE A 39 7.86 -5.66 -6.30
CA ILE A 39 6.77 -5.01 -5.56
C ILE A 39 7.34 -4.09 -4.50
N ALA A 40 6.63 -2.99 -4.24
CA ALA A 40 6.90 -2.12 -3.12
C ALA A 40 5.66 -2.02 -2.21
N VAL A 41 5.84 -2.10 -0.90
CA VAL A 41 4.74 -2.04 0.08
C VAL A 41 5.03 -1.00 1.15
N ALA A 42 4.07 -0.10 1.36
CA ALA A 42 4.01 0.78 2.51
C ALA A 42 2.82 0.39 3.39
N HIS A 43 3.06 0.29 4.69
CA HIS A 43 2.14 -0.27 5.68
C HIS A 43 2.08 0.63 6.92
N ASN A 44 0.86 1.00 7.28
CA ASN A 44 0.52 1.62 8.55
C ASN A 44 -0.41 0.66 9.31
N GLY A 45 0.06 0.09 10.42
CA GLY A 45 -0.68 -0.92 11.15
C GLY A 45 0.18 -1.86 11.99
N GLU A 46 -0.46 -2.91 12.52
CA GLU A 46 0.17 -4.01 13.24
C GLU A 46 -0.61 -5.31 12.98
N LEU A 47 0.12 -6.42 12.80
CA LEU A 47 -0.46 -7.74 12.59
C LEU A 47 -0.56 -8.51 13.91
N VAL A 48 -1.79 -8.68 14.40
CA VAL A 48 -2.06 -9.40 15.67
C VAL A 48 -1.58 -10.86 15.66
N ASN A 49 -1.52 -11.49 14.49
CA ASN A 49 -1.11 -12.88 14.30
C ASN A 49 0.28 -13.02 13.61
N SER A 50 1.11 -11.97 13.67
CA SER A 50 2.44 -11.90 13.05
C SER A 50 3.31 -13.12 13.35
N ARG A 51 3.32 -13.63 14.60
CA ARG A 51 4.11 -14.80 15.00
C ARG A 51 3.74 -16.07 14.23
N ALA A 52 2.45 -16.29 13.97
CA ALA A 52 1.98 -17.47 13.23
C ALA A 52 2.32 -17.34 11.74
N LEU A 53 2.09 -16.16 11.16
CA LEU A 53 2.40 -15.84 9.77
C LEU A 53 3.91 -15.91 9.49
N ARG A 54 4.74 -15.46 10.43
CA ARG A 54 6.21 -15.56 10.34
C ARG A 54 6.66 -17.01 10.20
N LYS A 55 6.12 -17.92 11.02
CA LYS A 55 6.40 -19.37 10.91
C LYS A 55 5.94 -19.93 9.57
N LYS A 56 4.79 -19.50 9.06
CA LYS A 56 4.28 -19.92 7.75
C LYS A 56 5.26 -19.53 6.64
N VAL A 57 5.68 -18.27 6.59
CA VAL A 57 6.63 -17.76 5.58
C VAL A 57 7.97 -18.49 5.67
N MET A 58 8.52 -18.66 6.88
CA MET A 58 9.79 -19.39 7.08
C MET A 58 9.71 -20.86 6.67
N ARG A 59 8.56 -21.53 6.86
CA ARG A 59 8.36 -22.92 6.39
C ARG A 59 8.34 -23.05 4.87
N HIS A 60 8.05 -21.97 4.14
CA HIS A 60 8.17 -21.92 2.69
C HIS A 60 9.60 -21.59 2.21
N GLY A 61 10.59 -21.58 3.12
CA GLY A 61 11.99 -21.32 2.80
C GLY A 61 12.33 -19.83 2.64
N VAL A 62 11.42 -18.93 2.98
CA VAL A 62 11.65 -17.48 2.89
C VAL A 62 12.35 -16.98 4.16
N GLY A 63 13.55 -16.43 3.97
CA GLY A 63 14.28 -15.72 5.03
C GLY A 63 13.71 -14.33 5.28
N LEU A 64 13.63 -13.92 6.55
CA LEU A 64 13.22 -12.58 6.96
C LEU A 64 14.41 -11.84 7.55
N SER A 65 14.65 -10.64 7.04
CA SER A 65 15.77 -9.77 7.40
C SER A 65 15.45 -8.91 8.62
N THR A 66 14.16 -8.71 8.92
CA THR A 66 13.69 -7.82 9.96
C THR A 66 12.61 -8.47 10.83
N GLY A 67 12.29 -7.79 11.95
CA GLY A 67 11.13 -8.10 12.78
C GLY A 67 9.84 -7.40 12.33
N SER A 68 9.88 -6.62 11.25
CA SER A 68 8.77 -5.75 10.85
C SER A 68 7.62 -6.52 10.21
N ASP A 69 6.39 -6.18 10.61
CA ASP A 69 5.18 -6.66 9.96
C ASP A 69 5.14 -6.27 8.47
N SER A 70 5.73 -5.12 8.11
CA SER A 70 5.75 -4.67 6.72
C SER A 70 6.57 -5.58 5.81
N GLU A 71 7.70 -6.12 6.29
CA GLU A 71 8.43 -7.16 5.56
C GLU A 71 7.58 -8.43 5.46
N LEU A 72 6.97 -8.85 6.56
CA LEU A 72 6.14 -10.05 6.61
C LEU A 72 4.96 -9.96 5.63
N ILE A 73 4.25 -8.83 5.57
CA ILE A 73 3.18 -8.55 4.60
C ILE A 73 3.71 -8.64 3.17
N THR A 74 4.87 -8.02 2.92
CA THR A 74 5.49 -8.01 1.59
C THR A 74 5.83 -9.43 1.13
N GLN A 75 6.37 -10.26 2.02
CA GLN A 75 6.66 -11.66 1.73
C GLN A 75 5.40 -12.50 1.55
N LEU A 76 4.35 -12.29 2.35
CA LEU A 76 3.06 -12.96 2.18
C LEU A 76 2.44 -12.65 0.81
N LEU A 77 2.52 -11.40 0.34
CA LEU A 77 2.07 -10.99 -0.99
C LEU A 77 2.91 -11.61 -2.12
N ALA A 78 4.20 -11.83 -1.87
CA ALA A 78 5.10 -12.46 -2.84
C ALA A 78 4.85 -13.97 -2.99
N LEU A 79 4.35 -14.65 -1.95
CA LEU A 79 3.98 -16.07 -2.02
C LEU A 79 2.82 -16.28 -3.02
N THR A 80 2.97 -17.27 -3.90
CA THR A 80 1.92 -17.66 -4.84
C THR A 80 0.75 -18.31 -4.10
N PRO A 81 -0.48 -17.76 -4.18
CA PRO A 81 -1.66 -18.39 -3.62
C PRO A 81 -1.93 -19.76 -4.27
N PRO A 82 -2.56 -20.72 -3.58
CA PRO A 82 -2.79 -22.06 -4.11
C PRO A 82 -3.62 -22.12 -5.40
N MET A 83 -4.41 -21.07 -5.70
CA MET A 83 -5.36 -21.02 -6.81
C MET A 83 -4.92 -20.11 -7.97
N GLU A 84 -3.69 -19.56 -7.95
CA GLU A 84 -3.23 -18.62 -8.97
C GLU A 84 -2.55 -19.33 -10.15
N GLU A 85 -2.82 -18.88 -11.37
CA GLU A 85 -2.15 -19.36 -12.58
C GLU A 85 -0.66 -18.96 -12.60
N LEU A 86 0.19 -19.85 -13.13
CA LEU A 86 1.65 -19.73 -13.00
C LEU A 86 2.24 -18.47 -13.67
N ASN A 87 1.60 -17.91 -14.70
CA ASN A 87 2.21 -16.92 -15.60
C ASN A 87 1.60 -15.51 -15.53
N THR A 88 0.54 -15.29 -14.76
CA THR A 88 -0.07 -13.96 -14.63
C THR A 88 -0.38 -13.67 -13.16
N PRO A 89 0.23 -12.65 -12.55
CA PRO A 89 -0.09 -12.30 -11.18
C PRO A 89 -1.51 -11.71 -11.10
N ASP A 90 -2.35 -12.28 -10.25
CA ASP A 90 -3.58 -11.65 -9.78
C ASP A 90 -3.31 -10.99 -8.41
N TRP A 91 -2.84 -9.75 -8.47
CA TRP A 91 -2.56 -8.96 -7.27
C TRP A 91 -3.79 -8.72 -6.41
N VAL A 92 -4.99 -8.62 -7.01
CA VAL A 92 -6.22 -8.44 -6.25
C VAL A 92 -6.54 -9.73 -5.48
N ALA A 93 -6.39 -10.90 -6.09
CA ALA A 93 -6.54 -12.18 -5.39
C ALA A 93 -5.48 -12.38 -4.30
N ARG A 94 -4.21 -12.02 -4.56
CA ARG A 94 -3.14 -12.05 -3.55
C ARG A 94 -3.45 -11.15 -2.36
N ILE A 95 -3.94 -9.93 -2.60
CA ILE A 95 -4.37 -8.99 -1.56
C ILE A 95 -5.58 -9.56 -0.81
N LYS A 96 -6.59 -10.12 -1.48
CA LYS A 96 -7.73 -10.78 -0.82
C LYS A 96 -7.32 -11.96 0.07
N ASN A 97 -6.35 -12.77 -0.39
CA ASN A 97 -5.79 -13.85 0.41
C ASN A 97 -5.07 -13.30 1.65
N LEU A 98 -4.23 -12.28 1.47
CA LEU A 98 -3.61 -11.56 2.60
C LEU A 98 -4.68 -11.09 3.59
N MET A 99 -5.75 -10.45 3.13
CA MET A 99 -6.80 -9.92 3.99
C MET A 99 -7.56 -10.99 4.76
N THR A 100 -7.67 -12.19 4.19
CA THR A 100 -8.26 -13.35 4.87
C THR A 100 -7.34 -13.88 5.98
N GLU A 101 -6.04 -13.85 5.75
CA GLU A 101 -5.03 -14.33 6.72
C GLU A 101 -4.68 -13.28 7.79
N THR A 102 -4.94 -12.01 7.51
CA THR A 102 -4.62 -10.87 8.38
C THR A 102 -5.90 -10.10 8.71
N PRO A 103 -6.61 -10.46 9.80
CA PRO A 103 -7.94 -9.90 10.07
C PRO A 103 -7.91 -8.40 10.38
N THR A 104 -6.87 -7.89 11.05
CA THR A 104 -6.68 -6.47 11.38
C THR A 104 -5.25 -6.27 11.98
N SER A 105 -4.68 -5.07 12.08
CA SER A 105 -5.17 -3.72 11.76
C SER A 105 -4.18 -3.00 10.86
N TYR A 106 -4.57 -2.70 9.62
CA TYR A 106 -3.67 -2.11 8.63
C TYR A 106 -4.34 -1.25 7.55
N SER A 107 -3.57 -0.32 7.03
CA SER A 107 -3.76 0.30 5.72
C SER A 107 -2.49 0.11 4.91
N LEU A 108 -2.65 -0.27 3.64
CA LEU A 108 -1.54 -0.60 2.75
C LEU A 108 -1.59 0.21 1.47
N LEU A 109 -0.41 0.58 1.00
CA LEU A 109 -0.17 0.91 -0.40
C LEU A 109 0.76 -0.14 -0.97
N VAL A 110 0.31 -0.83 -2.02
CA VAL A 110 1.11 -1.81 -2.76
C VAL A 110 1.33 -1.28 -4.17
N MET A 111 2.58 -1.20 -4.61
CA MET A 111 2.93 -0.74 -5.95
C MET A 111 3.56 -1.89 -6.73
N PHE A 112 3.03 -2.14 -7.92
CA PHE A 112 3.57 -3.09 -8.88
C PHE A 112 3.45 -2.53 -10.30
N LYS A 113 4.58 -2.44 -11.00
CA LYS A 113 4.66 -1.82 -12.34
C LYS A 113 3.99 -0.43 -12.33
N ASP A 114 2.96 -0.24 -13.15
CA ASP A 114 2.23 1.02 -13.34
C ASP A 114 0.91 1.08 -12.53
N VAL A 115 0.81 0.29 -11.46
CA VAL A 115 -0.40 0.19 -10.63
C VAL A 115 -0.06 0.38 -9.14
N ILE A 116 -0.87 1.18 -8.45
CA ILE A 116 -0.94 1.26 -6.99
C ILE A 116 -2.28 0.67 -6.52
N TYR A 117 -2.21 -0.20 -5.53
CA TYR A 117 -3.34 -0.70 -4.78
C TYR A 117 -3.38 -0.03 -3.42
N ALA A 118 -4.50 0.62 -3.10
CA ALA A 118 -4.79 1.15 -1.78
C ALA A 118 -5.77 0.21 -1.08
N VAL A 119 -5.36 -0.31 0.08
CA VAL A 119 -6.08 -1.38 0.78
C VAL A 119 -6.32 -0.97 2.22
N ARG A 120 -7.56 -1.15 2.69
CA ARG A 120 -7.92 -0.97 4.10
C ARG A 120 -8.38 -2.30 4.68
N ASP A 121 -7.97 -2.61 5.91
CA ASP A 121 -8.36 -3.86 6.56
C ASP A 121 -9.90 -4.00 6.66
N PRO A 122 -10.44 -5.22 6.77
CA PRO A 122 -11.89 -5.47 6.79
C PRO A 122 -12.68 -4.68 7.83
N TYR A 123 -12.04 -4.22 8.91
CA TYR A 123 -12.67 -3.43 9.97
C TYR A 123 -12.41 -1.92 9.86
N GLY A 124 -11.57 -1.48 8.92
CA GLY A 124 -11.32 -0.06 8.69
C GLY A 124 -10.53 0.63 9.80
N ASN A 125 -9.74 -0.11 10.58
CA ASN A 125 -9.14 0.38 11.82
C ASN A 125 -8.04 1.44 11.61
N ARG A 126 -7.31 1.37 10.51
CA ARG A 126 -6.33 2.41 10.12
C ARG A 126 -6.94 3.33 9.05
N PRO A 127 -6.65 4.65 9.11
CA PRO A 127 -7.23 5.60 8.18
C PRO A 127 -6.54 5.54 6.82
N LEU A 128 -7.34 5.69 5.76
CA LEU A 128 -6.87 5.77 4.38
C LEU A 128 -7.87 6.57 3.55
N SER A 129 -7.42 7.66 2.95
CA SER A 129 -8.22 8.60 2.18
C SER A 129 -7.69 8.71 0.75
N ILE A 130 -8.59 9.03 -0.18
CA ILE A 130 -8.30 9.29 -1.58
C ILE A 130 -8.54 10.78 -1.87
N GLY A 131 -7.63 11.36 -2.63
CA GLY A 131 -7.74 12.71 -3.18
C GLY A 131 -7.50 12.74 -4.68
N ARG A 132 -7.88 13.87 -5.28
CA ARG A 132 -7.82 14.18 -6.71
C ARG A 132 -6.92 15.37 -6.91
N VAL A 133 -5.86 15.23 -7.67
CA VAL A 133 -5.12 16.39 -8.19
C VAL A 133 -6.00 17.03 -9.25
N VAL A 134 -6.26 18.32 -9.11
CA VAL A 134 -7.08 19.12 -10.03
C VAL A 134 -6.31 20.35 -10.49
N PRO A 135 -6.66 20.95 -11.65
CA PRO A 135 -6.04 22.19 -12.09
C PRO A 135 -6.10 23.28 -11.01
N ILE A 136 -5.03 24.07 -10.88
CA ILE A 136 -4.92 25.16 -9.89
C ILE A 136 -6.11 26.13 -9.99
N SER A 137 -6.56 26.41 -11.21
CA SER A 137 -7.72 27.28 -11.48
C SER A 137 -9.02 26.76 -10.85
N LYS A 138 -9.12 25.45 -10.61
CA LYS A 138 -10.28 24.78 -10.03
C LYS A 138 -10.06 24.34 -8.58
N LEU A 139 -8.90 24.64 -7.95
CA LEU A 139 -8.60 24.20 -6.58
C LEU A 139 -9.55 24.80 -5.54
N HIS A 140 -9.94 26.07 -5.71
CA HIS A 140 -10.86 26.76 -4.80
C HIS A 140 -12.31 26.81 -5.30
N SER A 141 -12.59 26.30 -6.51
CA SER A 141 -13.96 26.26 -7.03
C SER A 141 -14.76 25.11 -6.41
N THR A 142 -16.08 25.27 -6.28
CA THR A 142 -16.97 24.18 -5.85
C THR A 142 -17.32 23.21 -6.99
N GLY A 143 -16.98 23.57 -8.24
CA GLY A 143 -17.37 22.84 -9.45
C GLY A 143 -16.32 21.91 -10.05
N ALA A 144 -15.28 21.52 -9.31
CA ALA A 144 -14.29 20.56 -9.81
C ALA A 144 -14.86 19.13 -9.74
N GLY A 145 -15.30 18.62 -10.88
CA GLY A 145 -15.84 17.26 -11.03
C GLY A 145 -14.75 16.18 -11.04
N GLU A 146 -15.15 14.93 -11.23
CA GLU A 146 -14.20 13.83 -11.45
C GLU A 146 -13.46 13.97 -12.80
N GLU A 147 -14.12 14.56 -13.81
CA GLU A 147 -13.58 14.89 -15.13
C GLU A 147 -12.37 15.83 -15.11
N ASP A 148 -12.21 16.60 -14.04
CA ASP A 148 -11.10 17.53 -13.84
C ASP A 148 -9.89 16.88 -13.14
N THR A 149 -9.91 15.56 -12.95
CA THR A 149 -8.85 14.85 -12.21
C THR A 149 -7.64 14.62 -13.11
N GLU A 150 -6.53 15.30 -12.81
CA GLU A 150 -5.24 15.12 -13.49
C GLU A 150 -4.42 13.97 -12.87
N GLY A 151 -4.76 13.55 -11.65
CA GLY A 151 -4.08 12.45 -10.97
C GLY A 151 -4.75 12.08 -9.65
N TRP A 152 -4.38 10.91 -9.14
CA TRP A 152 -4.90 10.37 -7.90
C TRP A 152 -3.84 10.36 -6.81
N VAL A 153 -4.25 10.67 -5.59
CA VAL A 153 -3.39 10.62 -4.41
C VAL A 153 -4.09 9.84 -3.31
N VAL A 154 -3.32 9.07 -2.56
CA VAL A 154 -3.83 8.29 -1.42
C VAL A 154 -2.92 8.57 -0.23
N SER A 155 -3.52 8.79 0.94
CA SER A 155 -2.78 9.11 2.17
C SER A 155 -3.53 8.61 3.39
N SER A 156 -2.83 8.37 4.49
CA SER A 156 -3.48 8.07 5.77
C SER A 156 -4.36 9.22 6.27
N GLU A 157 -4.06 10.46 5.90
CA GLU A 157 -4.84 11.63 6.33
C GLU A 157 -5.11 12.60 5.18
N SER A 158 -6.34 13.10 5.10
CA SER A 158 -6.78 14.04 4.06
C SER A 158 -6.13 15.43 4.16
N CYS A 159 -5.58 15.79 5.34
CA CYS A 159 -4.86 17.05 5.55
C CYS A 159 -3.65 17.19 4.60
N SER A 160 -3.01 16.07 4.25
CA SER A 160 -1.86 16.04 3.34
C SER A 160 -2.21 16.52 1.92
N PHE A 161 -3.47 16.42 1.50
CA PHE A 161 -3.90 16.78 0.15
C PHE A 161 -3.81 18.28 -0.12
N GLN A 162 -4.08 19.10 0.90
CA GLN A 162 -4.00 20.56 0.78
C GLN A 162 -2.59 21.03 0.40
N SER A 163 -1.55 20.34 0.90
CA SER A 163 -0.15 20.69 0.65
C SER A 163 0.30 20.43 -0.79
N ILE A 164 -0.42 19.57 -1.51
CA ILE A 164 -0.09 19.15 -2.88
C ILE A 164 -1.14 19.58 -3.90
N GLY A 165 -2.08 20.47 -3.52
CA GLY A 165 -3.14 20.93 -4.41
C GLY A 165 -4.15 19.84 -4.79
N ALA A 166 -4.31 18.82 -3.95
CA ALA A 166 -5.31 17.78 -4.16
C ALA A 166 -6.59 18.08 -3.38
N LYS A 167 -7.73 17.76 -3.98
CA LYS A 167 -9.05 17.80 -3.35
C LYS A 167 -9.39 16.46 -2.76
N TYR A 168 -9.95 16.47 -1.55
CA TYR A 168 -10.52 15.27 -0.96
C TYR A 168 -11.60 14.67 -1.89
N TYR A 169 -11.58 13.35 -2.03
CA TYR A 169 -12.58 12.60 -2.77
C TYR A 169 -13.47 11.82 -1.81
N ARG A 170 -12.89 10.81 -1.14
CA ARG A 170 -13.57 9.96 -0.17
C ARG A 170 -12.55 9.16 0.65
N GLU A 171 -13.02 8.46 1.67
CA GLU A 171 -12.25 7.42 2.33
C GLU A 171 -12.22 6.12 1.50
N VAL A 172 -11.17 5.33 1.69
CA VAL A 172 -11.18 3.91 1.32
C VAL A 172 -12.07 3.19 2.34
N LEU A 173 -13.05 2.42 1.88
CA LEU A 173 -14.00 1.71 2.73
C LEU A 173 -13.33 0.52 3.43
N PRO A 174 -13.86 0.07 4.59
CA PRO A 174 -13.40 -1.16 5.23
C PRO A 174 -13.44 -2.35 4.26
N GLY A 175 -12.32 -3.06 4.11
CA GLY A 175 -12.19 -4.20 3.21
C GLY A 175 -12.11 -3.84 1.72
N GLU A 176 -12.06 -2.55 1.36
CA GLU A 176 -11.96 -2.12 -0.03
C GLU A 176 -10.51 -2.23 -0.55
N ILE A 177 -10.39 -2.67 -1.80
CA ILE A 177 -9.17 -2.64 -2.59
C ILE A 177 -9.39 -1.67 -3.74
N VAL A 178 -8.71 -0.53 -3.72
CA VAL A 178 -8.77 0.48 -4.78
C VAL A 178 -7.55 0.32 -5.67
N GLN A 179 -7.78 0.11 -6.96
CA GLN A 179 -6.74 0.02 -7.97
C GLN A 179 -6.61 1.36 -8.71
N ILE A 180 -5.41 1.92 -8.71
CA ILE A 180 -5.06 3.14 -9.43
C ILE A 180 -3.98 2.78 -10.45
N SER A 181 -4.34 2.84 -11.74
CA SER A 181 -3.38 2.66 -12.84
C SER A 181 -2.97 4.00 -13.43
N LYS A 182 -1.86 3.98 -14.17
CA LYS A 182 -1.44 5.08 -15.05
C LYS A 182 -2.50 5.44 -16.10
#